data_AF-C6W9F0-F1
#
_entry.id   AF-C6W9F0-F1
#
_cell.length_a   1.000
_cell.length_b   1.000
_cell.length_c   1.000
_cell.angle_alpha   90.00
_cell.angle_beta   90.00
_cell.angle_gamma   90.00
#
_symmetry.space_group_name_H-M   'P 1'
#
loop_
_entity.id
_entity.type
_entity.pdbx_description
1 polymer ?
#
loop_
_entity_poly.entity_id
_entity_poly.type
_entity_poly.pdbx_seq_one_letter_code
_entity_poly.pdbx_strand_id
1 'polypeptide(L)'
;MATLSAIFDHETGANPVLIETQEDLDALVERVRERSTGHPCPSIVEISDAADPWGSPTAYAGIGNDRGFVQVHDDPMRATRGRAGTTGTVVYDLVANATDIPADQEVPLDVVRAVLAAYLAHNSRIPADHPLLNIVS
;
A
#
# COMPACT_ATOMS: atom_id res chain seq x y z
N MET A 1 -10.05 -6.62 -16.46
CA MET A 1 -9.33 -5.97 -15.34
C MET A 1 -8.49 -7.04 -14.69
N ALA A 2 -7.26 -6.74 -14.30
CA ALA A 2 -6.45 -7.65 -13.51
C ALA A 2 -7.03 -7.78 -12.10
N THR A 3 -6.95 -8.97 -11.52
CA THR A 3 -7.29 -9.22 -10.12
C THR A 3 -6.03 -8.93 -9.30
N LEU A 4 -6.12 -8.07 -8.31
CA LEU A 4 -5.01 -7.86 -7.38
C LEU A 4 -5.09 -8.87 -6.25
N SER A 5 -3.93 -9.27 -5.74
CA SER A 5 -3.80 -10.03 -4.50
C SER A 5 -3.24 -9.12 -3.41
N ALA A 6 -3.75 -9.25 -2.20
CA ALA A 6 -3.33 -8.47 -1.04
C ALA A 6 -2.98 -9.36 0.15
N ILE A 7 -1.84 -9.06 0.78
CA ILE A 7 -1.26 -9.78 1.91
C ILE A 7 -0.84 -8.77 2.99
N PHE A 8 -1.29 -8.97 4.24
CA PHE A 8 -0.94 -8.08 5.37
C PHE A 8 -0.75 -8.82 6.71
N ASP A 9 -0.91 -10.14 6.72
CA ASP A 9 -0.64 -11.01 7.87
C ASP A 9 -0.33 -12.45 7.41
N HIS A 10 -0.07 -13.34 8.37
CA HIS A 10 0.21 -14.74 8.08
C HIS A 10 -0.96 -15.50 7.45
N GLU A 11 -2.21 -15.15 7.79
CA GLU A 11 -3.39 -15.81 7.24
C GLU A 11 -3.56 -15.47 5.76
N THR A 12 -3.46 -14.19 5.44
CA THR A 12 -3.52 -13.65 4.08
C THR A 12 -2.30 -14.03 3.26
N GLY A 13 -1.15 -14.28 3.89
CA GLY A 13 0.01 -14.87 3.20
C GLY A 13 -0.26 -16.30 2.70
N ALA A 14 -1.10 -17.06 3.40
CA ALA A 14 -1.54 -18.39 2.95
C ALA A 14 -2.75 -18.33 2.01
N ASN A 15 -3.65 -17.36 2.21
CA ASN A 15 -4.85 -17.15 1.41
C ASN A 15 -5.01 -15.66 1.08
N PRO A 16 -4.39 -15.17 0.00
CA PRO A 16 -4.41 -13.75 -0.35
C PRO A 16 -5.83 -13.24 -0.56
N VAL A 17 -6.06 -11.98 -0.15
CA VAL A 17 -7.33 -11.30 -0.43
C VAL A 17 -7.33 -10.88 -1.90
N LEU A 18 -8.36 -11.30 -2.64
CA LEU A 18 -8.52 -10.94 -4.05
C LEU A 18 -9.33 -9.65 -4.16
N ILE A 19 -8.87 -8.74 -5.01
CA ILE A 19 -9.50 -7.43 -5.24
C ILE A 19 -9.80 -7.33 -6.73
N GLU A 20 -11.08 -7.25 -7.06
CA GLU A 20 -11.54 -7.10 -8.45
C GLU A 20 -12.24 -5.76 -8.68
N THR A 21 -12.78 -5.18 -7.62
CA THR A 21 -13.60 -3.98 -7.66
C THR A 21 -13.11 -2.91 -6.69
N GLN A 22 -13.59 -1.67 -6.90
CA GLN A 22 -13.37 -0.58 -5.96
C GLN A 22 -13.96 -0.89 -4.57
N GLU A 23 -15.09 -1.61 -4.53
CA GLU A 23 -15.72 -2.01 -3.27
C GLU A 23 -14.85 -3.00 -2.49
N ASP A 24 -14.23 -3.96 -3.16
CA ASP A 24 -13.28 -4.90 -2.54
C ASP A 24 -12.07 -4.15 -1.97
N LEU A 25 -11.59 -3.14 -2.71
CA LEU A 25 -10.46 -2.32 -2.29
C LEU A 25 -10.83 -1.50 -1.04
N ASP A 26 -12.00 -0.87 -1.03
CA ASP A 26 -12.45 -0.09 0.13
C ASP A 26 -12.68 -0.99 1.35
N ALA A 27 -13.23 -2.19 1.15
CA ALA A 27 -13.39 -3.20 2.20
C ALA A 27 -12.03 -3.69 2.75
N LEU A 28 -11.03 -3.88 1.89
CA LEU A 28 -9.67 -4.21 2.32
C LEU A 28 -9.08 -3.11 3.20
N VAL A 29 -9.20 -1.84 2.79
CA VAL A 29 -8.64 -0.71 3.56
C VAL A 29 -9.29 -0.62 4.94
N GLU A 30 -10.62 -0.75 5.04
CA GLU A 30 -11.29 -0.75 6.35
C GLU A 30 -10.88 -1.95 7.20
N ARG A 31 -10.78 -3.15 6.61
CA ARG A 31 -10.33 -4.35 7.34
C ARG A 31 -8.94 -4.17 7.94
N VAL A 32 -8.00 -3.59 7.19
CA VAL A 32 -6.63 -3.36 7.66
C VAL A 32 -6.57 -2.22 8.68
N ARG A 33 -7.38 -1.18 8.49
CA ARG A 33 -7.50 -0.06 9.43
C ARG A 33 -8.06 -0.52 10.78
N GLU A 34 -9.16 -1.29 10.79
CA GLU A 34 -9.75 -1.87 12.00
C GLU A 34 -8.74 -2.76 12.73
N ARG A 35 -8.02 -3.62 12.00
CA ARG A 35 -6.93 -4.43 12.55
C ARG A 35 -5.87 -3.56 13.23
N SER A 36 -5.44 -2.49 12.58
CA SER A 36 -4.39 -1.60 13.07
C SER A 36 -4.74 -0.91 14.38
N THR A 37 -6.03 -0.73 14.71
CA THR A 37 -6.44 -0.18 16.02
C THR A 37 -6.10 -1.10 17.20
N GLY A 38 -6.00 -2.41 16.94
CA GLY A 38 -5.66 -3.42 17.95
C GLY A 38 -4.17 -3.75 18.07
N HIS A 39 -3.30 -3.11 17.27
CA HIS A 39 -1.88 -3.43 17.19
C HIS A 39 -0.98 -2.25 17.58
N PRO A 40 0.28 -2.49 18.03
CA PRO A 40 1.20 -1.42 18.44
C PRO A 40 1.58 -0.44 17.32
N CYS A 41 1.47 -0.87 16.06
CA CYS A 41 1.72 -0.05 14.89
C CYS A 41 0.79 -0.45 13.74
N PRO A 42 0.56 0.45 12.76
CA PRO A 42 -0.26 0.15 11.59
C PRO A 42 0.35 -0.91 10.68
N SER A 43 -0.47 -1.61 9.90
CA SER A 43 0.00 -2.67 8.99
C SER A 43 0.35 -2.15 7.59
N ILE A 44 1.31 -2.81 6.95
CA ILE A 44 1.60 -2.74 5.52
C ILE A 44 0.82 -3.85 4.82
N VAL A 45 0.16 -3.48 3.74
CA VAL A 45 -0.41 -4.41 2.77
C VAL A 45 0.51 -4.49 1.57
N GLU A 46 0.96 -5.69 1.25
CA GLU A 46 1.61 -6.02 0.00
C GLU A 46 0.54 -6.33 -1.06
N ILE A 47 0.58 -5.61 -2.19
CA ILE A 47 -0.40 -5.72 -3.26
C ILE A 47 0.29 -5.95 -4.61
N SER A 48 -0.07 -7.02 -5.30
CA SER A 48 0.50 -7.43 -6.58
C SER A 48 -0.57 -7.99 -7.52
N ASP A 49 -0.22 -8.21 -8.79
CA ASP A 49 -1.09 -8.91 -9.73
C ASP A 49 -1.23 -10.39 -9.33
N ALA A 50 -2.45 -10.86 -9.08
CA ALA A 50 -2.70 -12.26 -8.71
C ALA A 50 -2.32 -13.25 -9.82
N ALA A 51 -2.25 -12.79 -11.08
CA ALA A 51 -1.85 -13.60 -12.22
C ALA A 51 -0.34 -13.58 -12.48
N ASP A 52 0.42 -12.69 -11.83
CA ASP A 52 1.88 -12.63 -11.98
C ASP A 52 2.57 -13.52 -10.93
N PRO A 53 3.18 -14.65 -11.32
CA PRO A 53 3.88 -15.52 -10.37
C PRO A 53 5.12 -14.86 -9.75
N TRP A 54 5.60 -13.74 -10.31
CA TRP A 54 6.74 -12.99 -9.78
C TRP A 54 6.33 -11.79 -8.93
N GLY A 55 5.03 -11.45 -8.90
CA GLY A 55 4.47 -10.38 -8.08
C GLY A 55 4.96 -8.97 -8.39
N SER A 56 5.45 -8.70 -9.60
CA SER A 56 6.12 -7.45 -9.99
C SER A 56 5.33 -6.67 -11.06
N PRO A 57 5.10 -5.35 -10.87
CA PRO A 57 5.52 -4.53 -9.73
C PRO A 57 4.69 -4.86 -8.47
N THR A 58 5.24 -4.54 -7.31
CA THR A 58 4.56 -4.72 -6.02
C THR A 58 4.29 -3.36 -5.38
N ALA A 59 3.07 -3.12 -4.94
CA ALA A 59 2.71 -1.94 -4.18
C ALA A 59 2.65 -2.27 -2.68
N TYR A 60 3.40 -1.54 -1.86
CA TYR A 60 3.32 -1.57 -0.41
C TYR A 60 2.48 -0.39 0.05
N ALA A 61 1.37 -0.68 0.74
CA ALA A 61 0.48 0.34 1.28
C ALA A 61 0.41 0.23 2.80
N GLY A 62 0.96 1.22 3.49
CA GLY A 62 0.74 1.36 4.94
C GLY A 62 -0.64 1.94 5.20
N ILE A 63 -1.41 1.31 6.07
CA ILE A 63 -2.78 1.71 6.40
C ILE A 63 -2.91 1.90 7.91
N GLY A 64 -2.82 3.17 8.35
CA GLY A 64 -3.15 3.59 9.72
C GLY A 64 -4.57 4.14 9.85
N ASN A 65 -4.87 4.72 11.01
CA ASN A 65 -6.23 5.20 11.30
C ASN A 65 -6.68 6.34 10.39
N ASP A 66 -5.81 7.34 10.19
CA ASP A 66 -6.11 8.55 9.40
C ASP A 66 -5.05 8.83 8.32
N ARG A 67 -3.96 8.06 8.33
CA ARG A 67 -2.76 8.26 7.52
C ARG A 67 -2.18 6.95 7.06
N GLY A 68 -1.35 7.03 6.03
CA GLY A 68 -0.68 5.88 5.45
C GLY A 68 0.35 6.31 4.41
N PHE A 69 0.84 5.35 3.64
CA PHE A 69 1.76 5.61 2.53
C PHE A 69 1.51 4.61 1.40
N VAL A 70 2.02 4.90 0.21
CA VAL A 70 2.18 3.89 -0.85
C VAL A 70 3.59 3.95 -1.41
N GLN A 71 4.25 2.81 -1.51
CA GLN A 71 5.48 2.59 -2.26
C GLN A 71 5.20 1.61 -3.40
N VAL A 72 5.61 1.94 -4.61
CA VAL A 72 5.57 1.04 -5.77
C VAL A 72 7.00 0.61 -6.03
N HIS A 73 7.26 -0.67 -5.76
CA HIS A 73 8.53 -1.34 -6.02
C HIS A 73 8.58 -1.76 -7.48
N ASP A 74 9.03 -0.81 -8.30
CA ASP A 74 9.36 -0.92 -9.72
C ASP A 74 10.74 -0.25 -9.93
N ASP A 75 11.26 -0.22 -11.15
CA ASP A 75 12.51 0.49 -11.49
C ASP A 75 12.22 1.73 -12.36
N PRO A 76 12.23 2.97 -11.81
CA PRO A 76 12.62 3.35 -10.45
C PRO A 76 11.51 3.21 -9.40
N MET A 77 11.90 3.10 -8.11
CA MET A 77 10.95 3.06 -7.01
C MET A 77 10.23 4.41 -6.87
N ARG A 78 8.92 4.34 -6.69
CA ARG A 78 8.06 5.53 -6.51
C ARG A 78 7.28 5.45 -5.21
N ALA A 79 7.12 6.56 -4.51
CA ALA A 79 6.35 6.60 -3.27
C ALA A 79 5.46 7.84 -3.17
N THR A 80 4.44 7.78 -2.31
CA THR A 80 3.71 8.96 -1.86
C THR A 80 4.66 9.95 -1.22
N ARG A 81 4.32 11.25 -1.34
CA ARG A 81 5.08 12.32 -0.69
C ARG A 81 4.12 13.19 0.10
N GLY A 82 4.29 13.13 1.41
CA GLY A 82 3.62 13.96 2.39
C GLY A 82 4.22 15.36 2.46
N ARG A 83 4.15 15.95 3.66
CA ARG A 83 4.54 17.33 3.89
C ARG A 83 6.04 17.53 3.69
N ALA A 84 6.41 18.53 2.89
CA ALA A 84 7.81 18.92 2.70
C ALA A 84 8.47 19.33 4.03
N GLY A 85 9.69 18.83 4.27
CA GLY A 85 10.48 19.11 5.46
C GLY A 85 10.16 18.24 6.68
N THR A 86 9.23 17.29 6.56
CA THR A 86 9.10 16.22 7.56
C THR A 86 10.35 15.34 7.53
N THR A 87 10.89 15.01 8.70
CA THR A 87 12.09 14.20 8.86
C THR A 87 11.85 13.09 9.89
N GLY A 88 12.55 11.97 9.76
CA GLY A 88 12.43 10.81 10.65
C GLY A 88 11.70 9.65 10.00
N THR A 89 11.34 8.65 10.80
CA THR A 89 10.64 7.44 10.35
C THR A 89 9.37 7.21 11.17
N VAL A 90 8.41 6.53 10.54
CA VAL A 90 7.22 5.97 11.17
C VAL A 90 7.30 4.46 11.00
N VAL A 91 7.02 3.73 12.08
CA VAL A 91 7.09 2.26 12.07
C VAL A 91 5.74 1.70 11.62
N TYR A 92 5.78 0.77 10.66
CA TYR A 92 4.65 -0.05 10.25
C TYR A 92 5.00 -1.54 10.37
N ASP A 93 3.99 -2.39 10.53
CA ASP A 93 4.12 -3.85 10.56
C ASP A 93 3.97 -4.45 9.16
N LEU A 94 5.03 -5.08 8.66
CA LEU A 94 4.99 -5.91 7.46
C LEU A 94 5.04 -7.38 7.88
N VAL A 95 3.86 -8.01 7.99
CA VAL A 95 3.73 -9.43 8.32
C VAL A 95 4.57 -9.80 9.55
N ALA A 96 4.29 -9.14 10.70
CA ALA A 96 5.01 -9.29 11.97
C ALA A 96 6.46 -8.76 11.99
N ASN A 97 6.88 -7.97 10.99
CA ASN A 97 8.18 -7.29 10.98
C ASN A 97 8.02 -5.77 11.02
N ALA A 98 8.61 -5.15 12.05
CA ALA A 98 8.68 -3.69 12.13
C ALA A 98 9.52 -3.13 10.99
N THR A 99 8.93 -2.23 10.21
CA THR A 99 9.52 -1.61 9.03
C THR A 99 9.49 -0.10 9.20
N ASP A 100 10.67 0.53 9.08
CA ASP A 100 10.82 1.98 9.12
C ASP A 100 10.45 2.60 7.77
N ILE A 101 9.45 3.47 7.78
CA ILE A 101 9.00 4.22 6.60
C ILE A 101 9.38 5.68 6.77
N PRO A 102 10.00 6.33 5.77
CA PRO A 102 10.28 7.76 5.85
C PRO A 102 9.02 8.57 6.13
N ALA A 103 9.05 9.42 7.16
CA ALA A 103 7.88 10.17 7.60
C ALA A 103 7.40 11.20 6.56
N ASP A 104 8.25 11.57 5.61
CA ASP A 104 7.89 12.42 4.47
C ASP A 104 7.13 11.68 3.37
N GLN A 105 6.93 10.36 3.48
CA GLN A 105 6.08 9.58 2.57
C GLN A 105 4.65 9.45 3.09
N GLU A 106 4.41 9.76 4.36
CA GLU A 106 3.10 9.59 4.99
C GLU A 106 2.11 10.70 4.56
N VAL A 107 0.96 10.27 4.06
CA VAL A 107 -0.12 11.09 3.50
C VAL A 107 -1.46 10.77 4.19
N PRO A 108 -2.50 11.63 4.06
CA PRO A 108 -3.85 11.28 4.49
C PRO A 108 -4.34 9.99 3.84
N LEU A 109 -5.15 9.20 4.56
CA LEU A 109 -5.61 7.89 4.08
C LEU A 109 -6.41 7.99 2.76
N ASP A 110 -7.12 9.09 2.51
CA ASP A 110 -7.82 9.33 1.23
C ASP A 110 -6.86 9.36 0.03
N VAL A 111 -5.62 9.83 0.23
CA VAL A 111 -4.58 9.83 -0.81
C VAL A 111 -4.11 8.40 -1.07
N VAL A 112 -3.97 7.57 -0.03
CA VAL A 112 -3.64 6.15 -0.16
C VAL A 112 -4.72 5.44 -0.97
N ARG A 113 -6.00 5.65 -0.64
CA ARG A 113 -7.12 5.09 -1.40
C ARG A 113 -7.08 5.49 -2.87
N ALA A 114 -6.82 6.77 -3.16
CA ALA A 114 -6.75 7.25 -4.53
C ALA A 114 -5.62 6.59 -5.34
N VAL A 115 -4.45 6.39 -4.73
CA VAL A 115 -3.32 5.69 -5.37
C VAL A 115 -3.63 4.21 -5.61
N LEU A 116 -4.24 3.53 -4.63
CA LEU A 116 -4.62 2.12 -4.78
C LEU A 116 -5.74 1.93 -5.82
N ALA A 117 -6.69 2.86 -5.89
CA ALA A 117 -7.72 2.85 -6.92
C ALA A 117 -7.10 3.00 -8.32
N ALA A 118 -6.09 3.85 -8.48
CA ALA A 118 -5.33 3.94 -9.72
C ALA A 118 -4.59 2.62 -10.03
N TYR A 119 -4.01 1.96 -9.02
CA TYR A 119 -3.36 0.66 -9.20
C TYR A 119 -4.31 -0.41 -9.74
N LEU A 120 -5.52 -0.47 -9.19
CA LEU A 120 -6.58 -1.37 -9.67
C LEU A 120 -7.04 -1.00 -11.08
N ALA A 121 -7.32 0.28 -11.33
CA ALA A 121 -7.82 0.76 -12.61
C ALA A 121 -6.84 0.52 -13.78
N HIS A 122 -5.54 0.50 -13.49
CA HIS A 122 -4.50 0.34 -14.49
C HIS A 122 -3.86 -1.06 -14.51
N ASN A 123 -4.55 -2.07 -13.96
CA ASN A 123 -4.10 -3.48 -13.95
C ASN A 123 -2.69 -3.62 -13.37
N SER A 124 -2.56 -3.36 -12.05
CA SER A 124 -1.29 -3.46 -11.30
C SER A 124 -0.15 -2.59 -11.85
N ARG A 125 -0.45 -1.55 -12.63
CA ARG A 125 0.57 -0.64 -13.19
C ARG A 125 0.15 0.81 -13.06
N ILE A 126 0.70 1.53 -12.08
CA ILE A 126 0.42 2.97 -11.95
C ILE A 126 1.18 3.74 -13.05
N PRO A 127 0.52 4.63 -13.82
CA PRO A 127 1.17 5.50 -14.79
C PRO A 127 2.40 6.21 -14.23
N ALA A 128 3.46 6.35 -15.04
CA ALA A 128 4.75 6.90 -14.60
C ALA A 128 4.65 8.35 -14.08
N ASP A 129 3.69 9.11 -14.61
CA ASP A 129 3.40 10.53 -14.33
C ASP A 129 2.30 10.73 -13.27
N HIS A 130 1.95 9.69 -12.52
CA HIS A 130 0.89 9.78 -11.53
C HIS A 130 1.22 10.86 -10.45
N PRO A 131 0.37 11.88 -10.27
CA PRO A 131 0.73 13.11 -9.54
C PRO A 131 0.94 12.91 -8.04
N LEU A 132 0.45 11.79 -7.49
CA LEU A 132 0.58 11.45 -6.07
C LEU A 132 1.82 10.58 -5.78
N LEU A 133 2.56 10.16 -6.81
CA LEU A 133 3.75 9.33 -6.67
C LEU A 133 4.99 10.08 -7.15
N ASN A 134 6.08 9.92 -6.43
CA ASN A 134 7.35 10.61 -6.66
C ASN A 134 8.47 9.58 -6.71
N ILE A 135 9.45 9.79 -7.60
CA ILE A 135 10.66 8.97 -7.63
C ILE A 135 11.44 9.20 -6.32
N VAL A 136 11.82 8.10 -5.67
CA VAL A 136 12.49 8.12 -4.34
C VAL A 136 13.80 7.33 -4.33
N SER A 137 14.19 6.72 -5.45
CA SER A 137 15.47 6.05 -5.67
C SER A 137 16.02 6.36 -7.05
#